data_AF-F3G576-F1
#
_entry.id   AF-F3G576-F1
#
_cell.length_a   1.000
_cell.length_b   1.000
_cell.length_c   1.000
_cell.angle_alpha   90.00
_cell.angle_beta   90.00
_cell.angle_gamma   90.00
#
_symmetry.space_group_name_H-M   'P 1'
#
loop_
_entity.id
_entity.type
_entity.pdbx_description
1 polymer ?
#
loop_
_entity_poly.entity_id
_entity_poly.type
_entity_poly.pdbx_seq_one_letter_code
_entity_poly.pdbx_strand_id
1 'polypeptide(L)'
;MSRGLSKSLANASVSLKLAIGFGLVLLMTLMISATGWFSNQALIDRGDRVTAIAEVNELTLQLRINRMRYEDLYNAETAAQVRSTLDELDAALQTARNLLRSAENLQLLDVQIQATRDYRQSFEDMSKAIESREASRSQMGENADKAVDQANRIEAELLKEDNILAFNGIVGVSKLIQQARFQVRGYTYSGRPDFEKDANKAIDDAVTGINTLAGDISSTYSPMLQQAIAGLNGYRAAVGRYRDAQAASKAALEKMTTLGVSMLATSNDLITRQNKSRDADSAKSVTMIAAATALALVLSILAAWVITRQITTPLQETLEVVERVASGDLSRNLNVDRKDELGKLQATIQRMTVSLRELVGGIRDGVTQIASAAEELSAVTEQTSA
;
A
#
# COMPACT_ATOMS: atom_id res chain seq x y z
N MET A 1 -31.74 -40.02 3.26
CA MET A 1 -32.97 -39.20 3.30
C MET A 1 -34.02 -39.93 4.13
N SER A 2 -34.61 -39.28 5.13
CA SER A 2 -35.70 -39.87 5.92
C SER A 2 -36.87 -40.25 5.00
N ARG A 3 -37.53 -41.39 5.26
CA ARG A 3 -38.69 -41.88 4.47
C ARG A 3 -39.82 -40.84 4.30
N GLY A 4 -39.89 -39.84 5.19
CA GLY A 4 -40.85 -38.74 5.11
C GLY A 4 -40.53 -37.71 4.02
N LEU A 5 -39.26 -37.29 3.88
CA LEU A 5 -38.83 -36.31 2.87
C LEU A 5 -39.02 -36.85 1.44
N SER A 6 -38.76 -38.14 1.21
CA SER A 6 -38.96 -38.76 -0.10
C SER A 6 -40.45 -38.82 -0.50
N LYS A 7 -41.35 -39.10 0.46
CA LYS A 7 -42.81 -39.10 0.22
C LYS A 7 -43.36 -37.70 0.00
N SER A 8 -42.90 -36.71 0.75
CA SER A 8 -43.30 -35.31 0.56
C SER A 8 -42.85 -34.79 -0.80
N LEU A 9 -41.60 -35.05 -1.19
CA LEU A 9 -41.08 -34.66 -2.50
C LEU A 9 -41.80 -35.41 -3.62
N ALA A 10 -42.13 -36.69 -3.46
CA ALA A 10 -42.85 -37.45 -4.48
C ALA A 10 -44.20 -36.81 -4.84
N ASN A 11 -44.92 -36.27 -3.85
CA ASN A 11 -46.24 -35.65 -4.03
C ASN A 11 -46.20 -34.15 -4.38
N ALA A 12 -45.03 -33.52 -4.38
CA ALA A 12 -44.88 -32.13 -4.82
C ALA A 12 -45.00 -32.01 -6.34
N SER A 13 -45.53 -30.88 -6.83
CA SER A 13 -45.65 -30.63 -8.26
C SER A 13 -44.30 -30.64 -8.98
N VAL A 14 -44.26 -31.06 -10.23
CA VAL A 14 -43.05 -31.05 -11.09
C VAL A 14 -42.44 -29.66 -11.19
N SER A 15 -43.26 -28.61 -11.33
CA SER A 15 -42.80 -27.21 -11.39
C SER A 15 -42.05 -26.81 -10.11
N LEU A 16 -42.57 -27.17 -8.93
CA LEU A 16 -41.92 -26.90 -7.64
C LEU A 16 -40.58 -27.67 -7.51
N LYS A 17 -40.51 -28.93 -7.96
CA LYS A 17 -39.26 -29.71 -7.95
C LYS A 17 -38.17 -29.05 -8.80
N LEU A 18 -38.53 -28.64 -10.01
CA LEU A 18 -37.62 -27.93 -10.91
C LEU A 18 -37.24 -26.56 -10.37
N ALA A 19 -38.21 -25.80 -9.82
CA ALA A 19 -37.96 -24.49 -9.22
C ALA A 19 -37.00 -24.58 -8.03
N ILE A 20 -37.11 -25.62 -7.18
CA ILE A 20 -36.16 -25.85 -6.08
C ILE A 20 -34.78 -26.19 -6.63
N GLY A 21 -34.68 -27.09 -7.60
CA GLY A 21 -33.39 -27.48 -8.19
C GLY A 21 -32.66 -26.31 -8.86
N PHE A 22 -33.32 -25.63 -9.79
CA PHE A 22 -32.76 -24.46 -10.48
C PHE A 22 -32.57 -23.26 -9.54
N GLY A 23 -33.51 -23.04 -8.61
CA GLY A 23 -33.41 -21.98 -7.62
C GLY A 23 -32.19 -22.16 -6.70
N LEU A 24 -31.89 -23.40 -6.31
CA LEU A 24 -30.70 -23.70 -5.52
C LEU A 24 -29.41 -23.43 -6.30
N VAL A 25 -29.36 -23.80 -7.59
CA VAL A 25 -28.20 -23.51 -8.45
C VAL A 25 -28.02 -22.00 -8.60
N LEU A 26 -29.08 -21.24 -8.88
CA LEU A 26 -29.03 -19.78 -8.99
C LEU A 26 -28.55 -19.13 -7.69
N LEU A 27 -29.05 -19.59 -6.53
CA LEU A 27 -28.64 -19.09 -5.23
C LEU A 27 -27.15 -19.37 -4.96
N MET A 28 -26.66 -20.57 -5.31
CA MET A 28 -25.24 -20.91 -5.20
C MET A 28 -24.38 -20.04 -6.11
N THR A 29 -24.80 -19.84 -7.36
CA THR A 29 -24.11 -18.94 -8.30
C THR A 29 -24.02 -17.52 -7.74
N LEU A 30 -25.12 -16.98 -7.21
CA LEU A 30 -25.13 -15.66 -6.57
C LEU A 30 -24.18 -15.59 -5.37
N MET A 31 -24.14 -16.61 -4.52
CA MET A 31 -23.21 -16.65 -3.38
C MET A 31 -21.75 -16.70 -3.81
N ILE A 32 -21.41 -17.49 -4.83
CA ILE A 32 -20.06 -17.56 -5.38
C ILE A 32 -19.67 -16.21 -6.00
N SER A 33 -20.55 -15.61 -6.81
CA SER A 33 -20.32 -14.29 -7.40
C SER A 33 -20.15 -13.20 -6.35
N ALA A 34 -20.99 -13.18 -5.30
CA ALA A 34 -20.85 -12.24 -4.20
C ALA A 34 -19.53 -12.42 -3.45
N THR A 35 -19.14 -13.67 -3.17
CA THR A 35 -17.87 -13.98 -2.51
C THR A 35 -16.67 -13.52 -3.35
N GLY A 36 -16.69 -13.79 -4.65
CA GLY A 36 -15.67 -13.31 -5.59
C GLY A 36 -15.59 -11.79 -5.62
N TRP A 37 -16.75 -11.10 -5.65
CA TRP A 37 -16.83 -9.65 -5.63
C TRP A 37 -16.21 -9.04 -4.37
N PHE A 38 -16.61 -9.51 -3.18
CA PHE A 38 -16.07 -9.00 -1.91
C PHE A 38 -14.58 -9.30 -1.75
N SER A 39 -14.11 -10.47 -2.19
CA SER A 39 -12.69 -10.80 -2.19
C SER A 39 -11.90 -9.87 -3.10
N ASN A 40 -12.42 -9.55 -4.30
CA ASN A 40 -11.75 -8.66 -5.23
C ASN A 40 -11.67 -7.23 -4.68
N GLN A 41 -12.76 -6.72 -4.09
CA GLN A 41 -12.77 -5.41 -3.44
C GLN A 41 -11.75 -5.33 -2.28
N ALA A 42 -11.67 -6.37 -1.45
CA ALA A 42 -10.68 -6.42 -0.37
C ALA A 42 -9.23 -6.42 -0.88
N LEU A 43 -8.95 -7.02 -2.05
CA LEU A 43 -7.64 -6.98 -2.68
C LEU A 43 -7.32 -5.59 -3.25
N ILE A 44 -8.30 -4.90 -3.84
CA ILE A 44 -8.16 -3.52 -4.32
C ILE A 44 -7.85 -2.58 -3.15
N ASP A 45 -8.65 -2.61 -2.08
CA ASP A 45 -8.44 -1.80 -0.87
C ASP A 45 -7.03 -2.01 -0.27
N ARG A 46 -6.51 -3.25 -0.34
CA ARG A 46 -5.15 -3.57 0.11
C ARG A 46 -4.09 -3.04 -0.83
N GLY A 47 -4.34 -3.08 -2.14
CA GLY A 47 -3.50 -2.46 -3.16
C GLY A 47 -3.33 -0.97 -2.90
N ASP A 48 -4.45 -0.26 -2.67
CA ASP A 48 -4.43 1.19 -2.40
C ASP A 48 -3.61 1.55 -1.16
N ARG A 49 -3.70 0.74 -0.08
CA ARG A 49 -2.87 0.92 1.12
C ARG A 49 -1.39 0.74 0.82
N VAL A 50 -1.01 -0.26 0.04
CA VAL A 50 0.40 -0.51 -0.32
C VAL A 50 0.92 0.62 -1.20
N THR A 51 0.13 1.08 -2.18
CA THR A 51 0.47 2.22 -3.05
C THR A 51 0.71 3.48 -2.22
N ALA A 52 -0.16 3.78 -1.25
CA ALA A 52 0.01 4.95 -0.39
C ALA A 52 1.30 4.89 0.45
N ILE A 53 1.68 3.71 0.97
CA ILE A 53 2.95 3.56 1.70
C ILE A 53 4.15 3.62 0.74
N ALA A 54 4.01 3.10 -0.49
CA ALA A 54 5.05 3.17 -1.50
C ALA A 54 5.34 4.62 -1.92
N GLU A 55 4.31 5.45 -2.05
CA GLU A 55 4.43 6.89 -2.29
C GLU A 55 5.20 7.59 -1.15
N VAL A 56 4.88 7.29 0.12
CA VAL A 56 5.64 7.78 1.29
C VAL A 56 7.12 7.37 1.20
N ASN A 57 7.40 6.13 0.80
CA ASN A 57 8.76 5.63 0.64
C ASN A 57 9.52 6.35 -0.50
N GLU A 58 8.86 6.57 -1.64
CA GLU A 58 9.42 7.30 -2.77
C GLU A 58 9.72 8.76 -2.40
N LEU A 59 8.77 9.47 -1.80
CA LEU A 59 8.95 10.84 -1.33
C LEU A 59 10.07 10.94 -0.29
N THR A 60 10.23 9.93 0.57
CA THR A 60 11.37 9.88 1.51
C THR A 60 12.72 9.76 0.78
N LEU A 61 12.79 9.02 -0.32
CA LEU A 61 14.00 8.96 -1.17
C LEU A 61 14.25 10.29 -1.87
N GLN A 62 13.21 10.90 -2.46
CA GLN A 62 13.30 12.20 -3.12
C GLN A 62 13.72 13.30 -2.14
N LEU A 63 13.20 13.28 -0.91
CA LEU A 63 13.58 14.20 0.16
C LEU A 63 15.08 14.13 0.44
N ARG A 64 15.65 12.93 0.52
CA ARG A 64 17.09 12.74 0.71
C ARG A 64 17.90 13.25 -0.47
N ILE A 65 17.42 13.04 -1.70
CA ILE A 65 18.05 13.56 -2.92
C ILE A 65 18.07 15.09 -2.91
N ASN A 66 16.92 15.72 -2.62
CA ASN A 66 16.80 17.18 -2.58
C ASN A 66 17.64 17.77 -1.43
N ARG A 67 17.72 17.09 -0.27
CA ARG A 67 18.62 17.49 0.82
C ARG A 67 20.09 17.44 0.40
N MET A 68 20.52 16.37 -0.27
CA MET A 68 21.90 16.29 -0.79
C MET A 68 22.21 17.38 -1.82
N ARG A 69 21.24 17.77 -2.66
CA ARG A 69 21.40 18.91 -3.58
C ARG A 69 21.53 20.24 -2.82
N TYR A 70 20.75 20.42 -1.75
CA TYR A 70 20.89 21.59 -0.89
C TYR A 70 22.25 21.64 -0.18
N GLU A 71 22.79 20.49 0.26
CA GLU A 71 24.13 20.39 0.85
C GLU A 71 25.27 20.75 -0.12
N ASP A 72 25.04 20.63 -1.42
CA ASP A 72 26.02 20.98 -2.45
C ASP A 72 25.96 22.48 -2.78
N LEU A 73 24.76 23.04 -2.88
CA LEU A 73 24.55 24.40 -3.43
C LEU A 73 24.22 25.47 -2.39
N TYR A 74 23.67 25.11 -1.22
CA TYR A 74 23.29 26.03 -0.14
C TYR A 74 22.44 27.24 -0.57
N ASN A 75 21.53 27.05 -1.53
CA ASN A 75 20.76 28.14 -2.12
C ASN A 75 19.25 28.05 -1.81
N ALA A 76 18.55 29.16 -2.01
CA ALA A 76 17.13 29.27 -1.70
C ALA A 76 16.25 28.32 -2.52
N GLU A 77 16.63 28.04 -3.77
CA GLU A 77 15.88 27.16 -4.68
C GLU A 77 15.91 25.71 -4.19
N THR A 78 17.09 25.17 -3.92
CA THR A 78 17.23 23.81 -3.38
C THR A 78 16.63 23.68 -1.98
N ALA A 79 16.66 24.74 -1.16
CA ALA A 79 15.96 24.76 0.12
C ALA A 79 14.42 24.69 -0.06
N ALA A 80 13.87 25.41 -1.04
CA ALA A 80 12.46 25.36 -1.36
C ALA A 80 12.04 23.95 -1.87
N GLN A 81 12.89 23.29 -2.66
CA GLN A 81 12.64 21.90 -3.10
C GLN A 81 12.55 20.93 -1.92
N VAL A 82 13.44 21.04 -0.93
CA VAL A 82 13.36 20.21 0.30
C VAL A 82 12.05 20.46 1.05
N ARG A 83 11.66 21.73 1.22
CA ARG A 83 10.40 22.08 1.90
C ARG A 83 9.17 21.56 1.14
N SER A 84 9.15 21.69 -0.19
CA SER A 84 8.08 21.16 -1.04
C SER A 84 7.93 19.65 -0.87
N THR A 85 9.04 18.90 -0.93
CA THR A 85 8.99 17.44 -0.75
C THR A 85 8.56 17.05 0.67
N LEU A 86 8.90 17.83 1.70
CA LEU A 86 8.38 17.61 3.05
C LEU A 86 6.86 17.83 3.13
N ASP A 87 6.33 18.83 2.43
CA ASP A 87 4.88 19.11 2.39
C ASP A 87 4.13 17.98 1.65
N GLU A 88 4.68 17.51 0.53
CA GLU A 88 4.17 16.35 -0.21
C GLU A 88 4.20 15.08 0.65
N LEU A 89 5.29 14.86 1.39
CA LEU A 89 5.43 13.72 2.29
C LEU A 89 4.44 13.77 3.45
N ASP A 90 4.21 14.95 4.03
CA ASP A 90 3.18 15.14 5.06
C ASP A 90 1.79 14.81 4.50
N ALA A 91 1.46 15.25 3.28
CA ALA A 91 0.20 14.94 2.62
C ALA A 91 0.05 13.42 2.35
N ALA A 92 1.08 12.78 1.82
CA ALA A 92 1.10 11.33 1.56
C ALA A 92 0.93 10.52 2.86
N LEU A 93 1.56 10.95 3.97
CA LEU A 93 1.38 10.34 5.28
C LEU A 93 -0.05 10.46 5.81
N GLN A 94 -0.73 11.59 5.58
CA GLN A 94 -2.16 11.74 5.92
C GLN A 94 -3.05 10.84 5.06
N THR A 95 -2.77 10.75 3.77
CA THR A 95 -3.47 9.82 2.86
C THR A 95 -3.32 8.38 3.33
N ALA A 96 -2.10 7.95 3.64
CA ALA A 96 -1.83 6.62 4.19
C ALA A 96 -2.59 6.40 5.51
N ARG A 97 -2.58 7.38 6.42
CA ARG A 97 -3.31 7.30 7.70
C ARG A 97 -4.81 7.08 7.51
N ASN A 98 -5.42 7.71 6.52
CA ASN A 98 -6.85 7.56 6.24
C ASN A 98 -7.21 6.18 5.67
N LEU A 99 -6.27 5.52 4.98
CA LEU A 99 -6.49 4.21 4.37
C LEU A 99 -6.19 3.04 5.31
N LEU A 100 -5.24 3.20 6.23
CA LEU A 100 -4.83 2.16 7.17
C LEU A 100 -5.74 2.12 8.40
N ARG A 101 -6.18 0.91 8.80
CA ARG A 101 -7.18 0.74 9.87
C ARG A 101 -6.66 0.07 11.14
N SER A 102 -5.54 -0.65 11.09
CA SER A 102 -5.03 -1.35 12.26
C SER A 102 -4.28 -0.41 13.20
N ALA A 103 -4.49 -0.56 14.51
CA ALA A 103 -3.85 0.26 15.53
C ALA A 103 -2.32 0.24 15.44
N GLU A 104 -1.73 -0.94 15.21
CA GLU A 104 -0.27 -1.09 15.04
C GLU A 104 0.26 -0.28 13.84
N ASN A 105 -0.45 -0.32 12.71
CA ASN A 105 0.01 0.43 11.54
C ASN A 105 -0.19 1.94 11.71
N LEU A 106 -1.26 2.35 12.39
CA LEU A 106 -1.48 3.76 12.74
C LEU A 106 -0.37 4.26 13.67
N GLN A 107 0.09 3.46 14.62
CA GLN A 107 1.21 3.79 15.48
C GLN A 107 2.52 3.96 14.69
N LEU A 108 2.81 3.06 13.73
CA LEU A 108 3.98 3.21 12.85
C LEU A 108 3.88 4.46 11.95
N LEU A 109 2.68 4.81 11.49
CA LEU A 109 2.44 6.05 10.76
C LEU A 109 2.61 7.28 11.66
N ASP A 110 2.19 7.23 12.93
CA ASP A 110 2.44 8.30 13.90
C ASP A 110 3.93 8.52 14.11
N VAL A 111 4.72 7.43 14.18
CA VAL A 111 6.18 7.51 14.23
C VAL A 111 6.74 8.16 12.97
N GLN A 112 6.24 7.83 11.77
CA GLN A 112 6.68 8.50 10.54
C GLN A 112 6.31 9.97 10.50
N ILE A 113 5.08 10.34 10.88
CA ILE A 113 4.64 11.74 10.93
C ILE A 113 5.52 12.54 11.88
N GLN A 114 5.84 11.98 13.05
CA GLN A 114 6.74 12.65 13.99
C GLN A 114 8.17 12.75 13.43
N ALA A 115 8.67 11.70 12.79
CA ALA A 115 9.99 11.71 12.15
C ALA A 115 10.08 12.77 11.04
N THR A 116 9.03 12.95 10.23
CA THR A 116 8.96 14.00 9.20
C THR A 116 9.00 15.40 9.82
N ARG A 117 8.29 15.64 10.93
CA ARG A 117 8.34 16.92 11.67
C ARG A 117 9.72 17.18 12.25
N ASP A 118 10.34 16.17 12.86
CA ASP A 118 11.68 16.27 13.42
C ASP A 118 12.73 16.50 12.33
N TYR A 119 12.53 15.90 11.15
CA TYR A 119 13.36 16.12 9.97
C TYR A 119 13.23 17.57 9.50
N ARG A 120 12.00 18.08 9.35
CA ARG A 120 11.73 19.47 8.97
C ARG A 120 12.41 20.45 9.90
N GLN A 121 12.27 20.26 11.22
CA GLN A 121 12.95 21.11 12.20
C GLN A 121 14.47 21.05 12.03
N SER A 122 15.02 19.85 11.88
CA SER A 122 16.47 19.67 11.69
C SER A 122 16.96 20.32 10.38
N PHE A 123 16.14 20.33 9.33
CA PHE A 123 16.44 21.01 8.09
C PHE A 123 16.47 22.55 8.25
N GLU A 124 15.51 23.11 9.00
CA GLU A 124 15.52 24.55 9.30
C GLU A 124 16.70 24.95 10.20
N ASP A 125 17.06 24.10 11.16
CA ASP A 125 18.23 24.31 12.02
C ASP A 125 19.52 24.29 11.18
N MET A 126 19.63 23.33 10.25
CA MET A 126 20.74 23.28 9.29
C MET A 126 20.78 24.55 8.42
N SER A 127 19.64 24.96 7.86
CA SER A 127 19.57 26.13 6.98
C SER A 127 20.03 27.41 7.70
N LYS A 128 19.58 27.63 8.94
CA LYS A 128 20.03 28.75 9.78
C LYS A 128 21.51 28.67 10.12
N ALA A 129 22.02 27.47 10.38
CA ALA A 129 23.44 27.26 10.64
C ALA A 129 24.29 27.62 9.40
N ILE A 130 23.83 27.27 8.20
CA ILE A 130 24.49 27.65 6.94
C ILE A 130 24.47 29.17 6.74
N GLU A 131 23.35 29.84 6.97
CA GLU A 131 23.28 31.31 6.91
C GLU A 131 24.26 31.96 7.88
N SER A 132 24.33 31.47 9.13
CA SER A 132 25.28 31.94 10.13
C SER A 132 26.74 31.67 9.72
N ARG A 133 27.00 30.54 9.05
CA ARG A 133 28.32 30.20 8.51
C ARG A 133 28.76 31.22 7.46
N GLU A 134 27.91 31.52 6.48
CA GLU A 134 28.23 32.47 5.41
C GLU A 134 28.36 33.91 5.94
N ALA A 135 27.48 34.32 6.85
CA ALA A 135 27.60 35.62 7.53
C ALA A 135 28.93 35.72 8.30
N SER A 136 29.34 34.65 8.98
CA SER A 136 30.63 34.61 9.70
C SER A 136 31.83 34.70 8.75
N ARG A 137 31.76 34.10 7.55
CA ARG A 137 32.81 34.24 6.51
C ARG A 137 32.95 35.68 6.01
N SER A 138 31.83 36.36 5.78
CA SER A 138 31.82 37.78 5.41
C SER A 138 32.42 38.66 6.51
N GLN A 139 31.95 38.49 7.75
CA GLN A 139 32.48 39.21 8.92
C GLN A 139 33.96 38.91 9.18
N MET A 140 34.43 37.72 8.85
CA MET A 140 35.84 37.38 8.93
C MET A 140 36.68 38.27 8.00
N GLY A 141 36.26 38.44 6.75
CA GLY A 141 36.92 39.34 5.79
C GLY A 141 36.95 40.78 6.30
N GLU A 142 35.79 41.35 6.63
CA GLU A 142 35.65 42.74 7.09
C GLU A 142 36.52 43.06 8.31
N ASN A 143 36.56 42.15 9.30
CA ASN A 143 37.32 42.38 10.53
C ASN A 143 38.83 42.23 10.32
N ALA A 144 39.27 41.30 9.46
CA ALA A 144 40.67 41.18 9.09
C ALA A 144 41.14 42.40 8.28
N ASP A 145 40.33 42.90 7.35
CA ASP A 145 40.66 44.06 6.53
C ASP A 145 40.78 45.33 7.38
N LYS A 146 39.94 45.51 8.41
CA LYS A 146 40.11 46.60 9.39
C LYS A 146 41.49 46.57 10.05
N ALA A 147 41.99 45.41 10.44
CA ALA A 147 43.31 45.29 11.06
C ALA A 147 44.44 45.60 10.07
N VAL A 148 44.32 45.11 8.83
CA VAL A 148 45.26 45.40 7.74
C VAL A 148 45.30 46.89 7.41
N ASP A 149 44.15 47.55 7.30
CA ASP A 149 44.06 48.96 6.96
C ASP A 149 44.73 49.86 8.00
N GLN A 150 44.54 49.56 9.30
CA GLN A 150 45.21 50.30 10.36
C GLN A 150 46.72 50.08 10.32
N ALA A 151 47.18 48.85 10.11
CA ALA A 151 48.60 48.55 9.99
C ALA A 151 49.25 49.29 8.81
N ASN A 152 48.60 49.29 7.64
CA ASN A 152 49.06 50.01 6.46
C ASN A 152 49.16 51.53 6.68
N ARG A 153 48.20 52.11 7.41
CA ARG A 153 48.25 53.55 7.73
C ARG A 153 49.41 53.88 8.69
N ILE A 154 49.65 53.05 9.71
CA ILE A 154 50.79 53.22 10.61
C ILE A 154 52.11 53.09 9.82
N GLU A 155 52.21 52.08 8.95
CA GLU A 155 53.35 51.88 8.06
C GLU A 155 53.64 53.12 7.19
N ALA A 156 52.59 53.72 6.60
CA ALA A 156 52.72 54.92 5.78
C ALA A 156 53.15 56.17 6.56
N GLU A 157 52.70 56.35 7.81
CA GLU A 157 53.14 57.48 8.64
C GLU A 157 54.57 57.30 9.13
N LEU A 158 54.96 56.10 9.56
CA LEU A 158 56.33 55.80 10.01
C LEU A 158 57.37 55.97 8.90
N LEU A 159 57.01 55.71 7.65
CA LEU A 159 57.86 56.00 6.48
C LEU A 159 58.15 57.49 6.32
N LYS A 160 57.20 58.37 6.65
CA LYS A 160 57.38 59.83 6.57
C LYS A 160 58.29 60.35 7.69
N GLU A 161 58.28 59.67 8.84
CA GLU A 161 59.06 60.02 10.02
C GLU A 161 60.51 59.47 9.98
N ASP A 162 60.87 58.70 8.95
CA ASP A 162 62.17 58.01 8.78
C ASP A 162 62.53 57.08 9.97
N ASN A 163 61.51 56.54 10.65
CA ASN A 163 61.68 55.66 11.81
C ASN A 163 61.76 54.18 11.40
N ILE A 164 62.94 53.77 10.93
CA ILE A 164 63.19 52.43 10.38
C ILE A 164 62.90 51.29 11.40
N LEU A 165 63.19 51.50 12.68
CA LEU A 165 62.99 50.47 13.71
C LEU A 165 61.49 50.21 13.94
N ALA A 166 60.70 51.28 14.13
CA ALA A 166 59.25 51.17 14.27
C ALA A 166 58.61 50.63 12.98
N PHE A 167 59.11 51.05 11.82
CA PHE A 167 58.66 50.56 10.52
C PHE A 167 58.84 49.03 10.39
N ASN A 168 60.01 48.51 10.76
CA ASN A 168 60.24 47.05 10.75
C ASN A 168 59.31 46.31 11.72
N GLY A 169 58.99 46.92 12.86
CA GLY A 169 58.03 46.41 13.82
C GLY A 169 56.63 46.25 13.22
N ILE A 170 56.10 47.30 12.58
CA ILE A 170 54.77 47.23 11.94
C ILE A 170 54.74 46.26 10.75
N VAL A 171 55.82 46.15 9.97
CA VAL A 171 55.94 45.12 8.91
C VAL A 171 55.88 43.71 9.51
N GLY A 172 56.49 43.49 10.67
CA GLY A 172 56.39 42.24 11.43
C GLY A 172 54.94 41.91 11.81
N VAL A 173 54.21 42.89 12.34
CA VAL A 173 52.78 42.78 12.64
C VAL A 173 51.96 42.45 11.38
N SER A 174 52.19 43.16 10.27
CA SER A 174 51.52 42.89 9.00
C SER A 174 51.72 41.44 8.54
N LYS A 175 52.93 40.87 8.69
CA LYS A 175 53.19 39.44 8.40
C LYS A 175 52.40 38.51 9.30
N LEU A 176 52.30 38.80 10.60
CA LEU A 176 51.50 38.01 11.54
C LEU A 176 50.01 38.05 11.18
N ILE A 177 49.47 39.21 10.79
CA ILE A 177 48.09 39.34 10.33
C ILE A 177 47.86 38.50 9.06
N GLN A 178 48.78 38.52 8.08
CA GLN A 178 48.65 37.68 6.89
C GLN A 178 48.77 36.18 7.22
N GLN A 179 49.64 35.80 8.14
CA GLN A 179 49.74 34.42 8.61
C GLN A 179 48.43 33.97 9.28
N ALA A 180 47.80 34.83 10.08
CA ALA A 180 46.49 34.55 10.67
C ALA A 180 45.42 34.31 9.59
N ARG A 181 45.36 35.18 8.56
CA ARG A 181 44.43 35.01 7.43
C ARG A 181 44.69 33.71 6.66
N PHE A 182 45.96 33.35 6.46
CA PHE A 182 46.34 32.10 5.80
C PHE A 182 45.87 30.87 6.60
N GLN A 183 46.12 30.84 7.91
CA GLN A 183 45.69 29.73 8.77
C GLN A 183 44.17 29.61 8.86
N VAL A 184 43.45 30.74 9.00
CA VAL A 184 41.97 30.75 8.97
C VAL A 184 41.44 30.26 7.63
N ARG A 185 42.06 30.63 6.50
CA ARG A 185 41.66 30.08 5.20
C ARG A 185 41.89 28.57 5.13
N GLY A 186 43.00 28.07 5.67
CA GLY A 186 43.26 26.63 5.81
C GLY A 186 42.20 25.92 6.68
N TYR A 187 41.78 26.55 7.77
CA TYR A 187 40.69 26.04 8.62
C TYR A 187 39.35 26.02 7.89
N THR A 188 38.93 27.13 7.29
CA THR A 188 37.63 27.23 6.59
C THR A 188 37.53 26.28 5.40
N TYR A 189 38.65 25.90 4.77
CA TYR A 189 38.70 24.88 3.73
C TYR A 189 38.66 23.45 4.28
N SER A 190 39.42 23.16 5.34
CA SER A 190 39.56 21.80 5.87
C SER A 190 38.47 21.39 6.87
N GLY A 191 37.90 22.35 7.60
CA GLY A 191 36.95 22.13 8.70
C GLY A 191 37.51 21.37 9.91
N ARG A 192 38.83 21.15 9.99
CA ARG A 192 39.44 20.29 11.02
C ARG A 192 39.77 21.06 12.31
N PRO A 193 39.57 20.45 13.50
CA PRO A 193 39.89 21.09 14.79
C PRO A 193 41.36 21.53 14.93
N ASP A 194 42.31 20.77 14.38
CA ASP A 194 43.73 21.14 14.45
C ASP A 194 44.01 22.46 13.72
N PHE A 195 43.36 22.68 12.58
CA PHE A 195 43.48 23.92 11.81
C PHE A 195 42.78 25.08 12.51
N GLU A 196 41.69 24.83 13.24
CA GLU A 196 41.05 25.84 14.09
C GLU A 196 42.02 26.34 15.16
N LYS A 197 42.72 25.42 15.81
CA LYS A 197 43.71 25.74 16.84
C LYS A 197 44.85 26.59 16.26
N ASP A 198 45.40 26.20 15.12
CA ASP A 198 46.47 26.94 14.45
C ASP A 198 46.01 28.33 13.99
N ALA A 199 44.78 28.44 13.47
CA ALA A 199 44.16 29.70 13.10
C ALA A 199 43.99 30.63 14.30
N ASN A 200 43.39 30.14 15.38
CA ASN A 200 43.21 30.91 16.61
C ASN A 200 44.55 31.35 17.19
N LYS A 201 45.55 30.45 17.23
CA LYS A 201 46.90 30.79 17.67
C LYS A 201 47.51 31.91 16.82
N ALA A 202 47.42 31.83 15.49
CA ALA A 202 47.99 32.87 14.63
C ALA A 202 47.31 34.23 14.81
N ILE A 203 46.00 34.26 15.12
CA ILE A 203 45.29 35.50 15.48
C ILE A 203 45.82 36.05 16.82
N ASP A 204 46.00 35.20 17.83
CA ASP A 204 46.54 35.61 19.14
C ASP A 204 47.99 36.12 19.03
N ASP A 205 48.80 35.47 18.19
CA ASP A 205 50.18 35.89 17.92
C ASP A 205 50.19 37.27 17.23
N ALA A 206 49.26 37.56 16.32
CA ALA A 206 49.12 38.88 15.71
C ALA A 206 48.69 39.97 16.71
N VAL A 207 47.74 39.68 17.60
CA VAL A 207 47.35 40.59 18.70
C VAL A 207 48.53 40.84 19.64
N THR A 208 49.28 39.80 19.99
CA THR A 208 50.48 39.90 20.82
C THR A 208 51.53 40.77 20.14
N GLY A 209 51.76 40.59 18.84
CA GLY A 209 52.66 41.43 18.05
C GLY A 209 52.27 42.91 18.07
N ILE A 210 50.98 43.23 17.97
CA ILE A 210 50.49 44.61 18.08
C ILE A 210 50.74 45.18 19.48
N ASN A 211 50.51 44.41 20.54
CA ASN A 211 50.75 44.87 21.91
C ASN A 211 52.23 45.12 22.19
N THR A 212 53.12 44.27 21.68
CA THR A 212 54.57 44.49 21.76
C THR A 212 54.95 45.78 21.04
N LEU A 213 54.49 45.96 19.79
CA LEU A 213 54.74 47.17 19.02
C LEU A 213 54.23 48.43 19.73
N ALA A 214 53.07 48.36 20.41
CA ALA A 214 52.50 49.47 21.16
C ALA A 214 53.40 49.96 22.30
N GLY A 215 54.25 49.08 22.86
CA GLY A 215 55.25 49.45 23.87
C GLY A 215 56.49 50.12 23.27
N ASP A 216 56.77 49.89 21.99
CA ASP A 216 57.99 50.30 21.31
C ASP A 216 57.83 51.57 20.46
N ILE A 217 56.60 52.00 20.15
CA ILE A 217 56.32 53.16 19.28
C ILE A 217 55.60 54.29 20.02
N SER A 218 55.57 55.48 19.41
CA SER A 218 54.90 56.66 19.96
C SER A 218 53.42 56.41 20.28
N SER A 219 52.95 56.94 21.41
CA SER A 219 51.55 56.84 21.84
C SER A 219 50.56 57.50 20.87
N THR A 220 51.03 58.32 19.93
CA THR A 220 50.20 58.88 18.84
C THR A 220 49.53 57.78 18.01
N TYR A 221 50.15 56.61 17.89
CA TYR A 221 49.62 55.46 17.13
C TYR A 221 48.64 54.58 17.92
N SER A 222 48.52 54.80 19.24
CA SER A 222 47.68 53.95 20.11
C SER A 222 46.23 53.80 19.63
N PRO A 223 45.53 54.84 19.13
CA PRO A 223 44.16 54.68 18.63
C PRO A 223 44.07 53.72 17.43
N MET A 224 45.06 53.74 16.54
CA MET A 224 45.10 52.89 15.35
C MET A 224 45.42 51.44 15.73
N LEU A 225 46.38 51.23 16.63
CA LEU A 225 46.71 49.90 17.17
C LEU A 225 45.51 49.30 17.92
N GLN A 226 44.77 50.10 18.69
CA GLN A 226 43.54 49.65 19.36
C GLN A 226 42.45 49.25 18.36
N GLN A 227 42.28 50.00 17.26
CA GLN A 227 41.36 49.62 16.19
C GLN A 227 41.80 48.33 15.48
N ALA A 228 43.11 48.12 15.29
CA ALA A 228 43.64 46.88 14.73
C ALA A 228 43.37 45.67 15.63
N ILE A 229 43.58 45.81 16.95
CA ILE A 229 43.25 44.78 17.95
C ILE A 229 41.74 44.49 17.94
N ALA A 230 40.89 45.53 17.89
CA ALA A 230 39.44 45.36 17.80
C ALA A 230 39.04 44.57 16.54
N GLY A 231 39.68 44.85 15.40
CA GLY A 231 39.54 44.07 14.17
C GLY A 231 39.91 42.60 14.38
N LEU A 232 41.09 42.31 14.93
CA LEU A 232 41.53 40.92 15.18
C LEU A 232 40.64 40.18 16.20
N ASN A 233 40.14 40.86 17.23
CA ASN A 233 39.19 40.27 18.17
C ASN A 233 37.85 39.96 17.50
N GLY A 234 37.35 40.86 16.65
CA GLY A 234 36.18 40.61 15.81
C GLY A 234 36.39 39.44 14.85
N TYR A 235 37.59 39.34 14.29
CA TYR A 235 38.00 38.24 13.41
C TYR A 235 37.99 36.90 14.15
N ARG A 236 38.60 36.83 15.35
CA ARG A 236 38.57 35.65 16.22
C ARG A 236 37.16 35.23 16.60
N ALA A 237 36.30 36.20 16.95
CA ALA A 237 34.91 35.92 17.29
C ALA A 237 34.13 35.38 16.08
N ALA A 238 34.40 35.88 14.87
CA ALA A 238 33.79 35.37 13.64
C ALA A 238 34.26 33.95 13.32
N VAL A 239 35.54 33.62 13.54
CA VAL A 239 36.06 32.23 13.44
C VAL A 239 35.32 31.29 14.40
N GLY A 240 35.10 31.71 15.64
CA GLY A 240 34.31 30.94 16.62
C GLY A 240 32.86 30.70 16.17
N ARG A 241 32.18 31.75 15.68
CA ARG A 241 30.80 31.61 15.14
C ARG A 241 30.74 30.67 13.94
N TYR A 242 31.75 30.71 13.06
CA TYR A 242 31.85 29.80 11.93
C TYR A 242 32.00 28.35 12.37
N ARG A 243 32.83 28.07 13.38
CA ARG A 243 32.96 26.73 13.97
C ARG A 243 31.62 26.24 14.49
N ASP A 244 30.95 27.04 15.31
CA ASP A 244 29.69 26.65 15.95
C ASP A 244 28.60 26.40 14.90
N ALA A 245 28.54 27.24 13.87
CA ALA A 245 27.66 27.06 12.72
C ALA A 245 27.95 25.76 11.96
N GLN A 246 29.22 25.42 11.70
CA GLN A 246 29.57 24.15 11.07
C GLN A 246 29.19 22.94 11.93
N ALA A 247 29.43 23.01 13.24
CA ALA A 247 29.06 21.95 14.17
C ALA A 247 27.53 21.73 14.21
N ALA A 248 26.76 22.82 14.30
CA ALA A 248 25.30 22.77 14.27
C ALA A 248 24.76 22.20 12.95
N SER A 249 25.30 22.66 11.81
CA SER A 249 24.93 22.12 10.49
C SER A 249 25.23 20.63 10.38
N LYS A 250 26.38 20.17 10.88
CA LYS A 250 26.76 18.75 10.87
C LYS A 250 25.83 17.90 11.75
N ALA A 251 25.54 18.36 12.97
CA ALA A 251 24.65 17.66 13.88
C ALA A 251 23.22 17.52 13.31
N ALA A 252 22.71 18.60 12.71
CA ALA A 252 21.42 18.59 12.01
C ALA A 252 21.41 17.61 10.83
N LEU A 253 22.49 17.57 10.05
CA LEU A 253 22.66 16.64 8.94
C LEU A 253 22.69 15.16 9.39
N GLU A 254 23.43 14.86 10.45
CA GLU A 254 23.49 13.52 11.04
C GLU A 254 22.11 13.07 11.51
N LYS A 255 21.39 13.94 12.23
CA LYS A 255 20.01 13.68 12.67
C LYS A 255 19.07 13.41 11.50
N MET A 256 19.08 14.25 10.46
CA MET A 256 18.29 14.03 9.25
C MET A 256 18.64 12.73 8.53
N THR A 257 19.92 12.34 8.53
CA THR A 257 20.37 11.08 7.92
C THR A 257 19.78 9.89 8.67
N THR A 258 19.85 9.89 10.01
CA THR A 258 19.26 8.84 10.84
C THR A 258 17.74 8.78 10.68
N LEU A 259 17.06 9.94 10.70
CA LEU A 259 15.61 10.01 10.49
C LEU A 259 15.22 9.45 9.12
N GLY A 260 15.90 9.85 8.05
CA GLY A 260 15.64 9.35 6.70
C GLY A 260 15.81 7.83 6.57
N VAL A 261 16.82 7.24 7.23
CA VAL A 261 16.98 5.78 7.28
C VAL A 261 15.83 5.12 8.04
N SER A 262 15.44 5.68 9.20
CA SER A 262 14.33 5.16 10.01
C SER A 262 12.99 5.23 9.28
N MET A 263 12.73 6.31 8.53
CA MET A 263 11.52 6.49 7.74
C MET A 263 11.41 5.46 6.61
N LEU A 264 12.51 5.20 5.89
CA LEU A 264 12.56 4.14 4.87
C LEU A 264 12.38 2.74 5.48
N ALA A 265 13.02 2.47 6.63
CA ALA A 265 12.85 1.20 7.33
C ALA A 265 11.39 0.99 7.78
N THR A 266 10.76 2.03 8.31
CA THR A 266 9.35 1.99 8.74
C THR A 266 8.40 1.79 7.57
N SER A 267 8.62 2.49 6.45
CA SER A 267 7.85 2.30 5.22
C SER A 267 7.99 0.87 4.67
N ASN A 268 9.19 0.31 4.67
CA ASN A 268 9.42 -1.08 4.26
C ASN A 268 8.75 -2.10 5.20
N ASP A 269 8.76 -1.86 6.51
CA ASP A 269 8.05 -2.71 7.48
C ASP A 269 6.54 -2.66 7.25
N LEU A 270 5.98 -1.46 7.05
CA LEU A 270 4.56 -1.27 6.72
C LEU A 270 4.17 -2.01 5.43
N ILE A 271 4.95 -1.88 4.35
CA ILE A 271 4.72 -2.61 3.09
C ILE A 271 4.77 -4.12 3.33
N THR A 272 5.77 -4.61 4.07
CA THR A 272 5.92 -6.03 4.38
C THR A 272 4.74 -6.57 5.17
N ARG A 273 4.26 -5.82 6.18
CA ARG A 273 3.07 -6.17 6.96
C ARG A 273 1.81 -6.22 6.10
N GLN A 274 1.63 -5.24 5.21
CA GLN A 274 0.47 -5.22 4.31
C GLN A 274 0.49 -6.39 3.33
N ASN A 275 1.66 -6.72 2.76
CA ASN A 275 1.82 -7.87 1.88
C ASN A 275 1.53 -9.19 2.61
N LYS A 276 2.11 -9.40 3.80
CA LYS A 276 1.81 -10.60 4.62
C LYS A 276 0.33 -10.75 4.94
N SER A 277 -0.32 -9.65 5.34
CA SER A 277 -1.75 -9.65 5.64
C SER A 277 -2.59 -9.88 4.38
N ARG A 278 -2.17 -9.36 3.22
CA ARG A 278 -2.82 -9.60 1.92
C ARG A 278 -2.73 -11.06 1.53
N ASP A 279 -1.58 -11.68 1.69
CA ASP A 279 -1.35 -13.07 1.30
C ASP A 279 -2.18 -14.02 2.19
N ALA A 280 -2.27 -13.74 3.50
CA ALA A 280 -3.14 -14.47 4.43
C ALA A 280 -4.63 -14.36 4.08
N ASP A 281 -5.10 -13.15 3.77
CA ASP A 281 -6.48 -12.92 3.33
C ASP A 281 -6.79 -13.58 1.99
N SER A 282 -5.86 -13.49 1.04
CA SER A 282 -5.98 -14.14 -0.27
C SER A 282 -6.13 -15.65 -0.11
N ALA A 283 -5.29 -16.29 0.71
CA ALA A 283 -5.38 -17.73 0.99
C ALA A 283 -6.73 -18.11 1.61
N LYS A 284 -7.24 -17.29 2.54
CA LYS A 284 -8.57 -17.49 3.14
C LYS A 284 -9.69 -17.35 2.11
N SER A 285 -9.64 -16.33 1.26
CA SER A 285 -10.62 -16.12 0.18
C SER A 285 -10.63 -17.27 -0.82
N VAL A 286 -9.46 -17.74 -1.25
CA VAL A 286 -9.33 -18.90 -2.14
C VAL A 286 -9.95 -20.14 -1.50
N THR A 287 -9.68 -20.37 -0.22
CA THR A 287 -10.26 -21.51 0.52
C THR A 287 -11.78 -21.39 0.63
N MET A 288 -12.31 -20.19 0.87
CA MET A 288 -13.75 -19.96 0.97
C MET A 288 -14.46 -20.15 -0.38
N ILE A 289 -13.88 -19.65 -1.48
CA ILE A 289 -14.40 -19.85 -2.84
C ILE A 289 -14.34 -21.33 -3.22
N ALA A 290 -13.23 -22.03 -2.92
CA ALA A 290 -13.10 -23.45 -3.20
C ALA A 290 -14.15 -24.28 -2.42
N ALA A 291 -14.36 -23.98 -1.13
CA ALA A 291 -15.37 -24.64 -0.31
C ALA A 291 -16.80 -24.37 -0.81
N ALA A 292 -17.12 -23.12 -1.16
CA ALA A 292 -18.42 -22.75 -1.73
C ALA A 292 -18.67 -23.45 -3.08
N THR A 293 -17.65 -23.53 -3.94
CA THR A 293 -17.71 -24.22 -5.23
C THR A 293 -17.92 -25.72 -5.06
N ALA A 294 -17.17 -26.36 -4.16
CA ALA A 294 -17.33 -27.77 -3.84
C ALA A 294 -18.75 -28.07 -3.31
N LEU A 295 -19.29 -27.23 -2.43
CA LEU A 295 -20.65 -27.37 -1.93
C LEU A 295 -21.69 -27.20 -3.04
N ALA A 296 -21.51 -26.22 -3.92
CA ALA A 296 -22.41 -26.00 -5.07
C ALA A 296 -22.42 -27.21 -6.02
N LEU A 297 -21.27 -27.83 -6.28
CA LEU A 297 -21.16 -29.06 -7.10
C LEU A 297 -21.90 -30.23 -6.44
N VAL A 298 -21.68 -30.48 -5.14
CA VAL A 298 -22.35 -31.54 -4.40
C VAL A 298 -23.87 -31.35 -4.44
N LEU A 299 -24.36 -30.14 -4.18
CA LEU A 299 -25.79 -29.85 -4.22
C LEU A 299 -26.38 -29.95 -5.63
N SER A 300 -25.64 -29.58 -6.66
CA SER A 300 -26.06 -29.72 -8.06
C SER A 300 -26.18 -31.19 -8.47
N ILE A 301 -25.22 -32.03 -8.07
CA ILE A 301 -25.27 -33.48 -8.28
C ILE A 301 -26.47 -34.08 -7.53
N LEU A 302 -26.71 -33.67 -6.29
CA LEU A 302 -27.87 -34.12 -5.52
C LEU A 302 -29.19 -33.68 -6.16
N ALA A 303 -29.29 -32.44 -6.63
CA ALA A 303 -30.47 -31.94 -7.33
C ALA A 303 -30.73 -32.72 -8.63
N ALA A 304 -29.68 -32.95 -9.43
CA ALA A 304 -29.75 -33.76 -10.64
C ALA A 304 -30.25 -35.18 -10.32
N TRP A 305 -29.68 -35.83 -9.30
CA TRP A 305 -30.08 -37.16 -8.85
C TRP A 305 -31.55 -37.20 -8.39
N VAL A 306 -32.01 -36.20 -7.63
CA VAL A 306 -33.40 -36.09 -7.19
C VAL A 306 -34.33 -35.89 -8.39
N ILE A 307 -33.97 -35.04 -9.35
CA ILE A 307 -34.75 -34.79 -10.57
C ILE A 307 -34.85 -36.07 -11.40
N THR A 308 -33.74 -36.78 -11.64
CA THR A 308 -33.73 -38.05 -12.38
C THR A 308 -34.67 -39.05 -11.73
N ARG A 309 -34.58 -39.23 -10.41
CA ARG A 309 -35.38 -40.22 -9.69
C ARG A 309 -36.86 -39.84 -9.56
N GLN A 310 -37.18 -38.56 -9.42
CA GLN A 310 -38.56 -38.08 -9.17
C GLN A 310 -39.31 -37.69 -10.44
N ILE A 311 -38.62 -37.43 -11.54
CA ILE A 311 -39.24 -36.99 -12.80
C ILE A 311 -38.89 -37.97 -13.92
N THR A 312 -37.61 -38.20 -14.20
CA THR A 312 -37.19 -39.00 -15.37
C THR A 312 -37.60 -40.47 -15.25
N THR A 313 -37.35 -41.13 -14.11
CA THR A 313 -37.68 -42.55 -13.93
C THR A 313 -39.19 -42.83 -14.05
N PRO A 314 -40.10 -42.13 -13.35
CA PRO A 314 -41.54 -42.39 -13.46
C PRO A 314 -42.11 -42.04 -14.84
N LEU A 315 -41.50 -41.08 -15.54
CA LEU A 315 -41.85 -40.77 -16.92
C LEU A 315 -41.45 -41.93 -17.85
N GLN A 316 -40.26 -42.52 -17.67
CA GLN A 316 -39.83 -43.72 -18.40
C GLN A 316 -40.74 -44.92 -18.12
N GLU A 317 -41.10 -45.18 -16.86
CA GLU A 317 -42.05 -46.24 -16.49
C GLU A 317 -43.41 -46.06 -17.19
N THR A 318 -43.87 -44.81 -17.30
CA THR A 318 -45.13 -44.50 -18.01
C THR A 318 -44.99 -44.76 -19.50
N LEU A 319 -43.87 -44.35 -20.11
CA LEU A 319 -43.58 -44.57 -21.53
C LEU A 319 -43.55 -46.06 -21.88
N GLU A 320 -42.88 -46.89 -21.08
CA GLU A 320 -42.80 -48.34 -21.30
C GLU A 320 -44.17 -49.03 -21.26
N VAL A 321 -45.11 -48.53 -20.46
CA VAL A 321 -46.48 -49.07 -20.42
C VAL A 321 -47.26 -48.61 -21.65
N VAL A 322 -47.11 -47.36 -22.07
CA VAL A 322 -47.76 -46.84 -23.28
C VAL A 322 -47.27 -47.59 -24.53
N GLU A 323 -45.96 -47.85 -24.65
CA GLU A 323 -45.40 -48.64 -25.76
C GLU A 323 -45.97 -50.06 -25.82
N ARG A 324 -46.15 -50.71 -24.66
CA ARG A 324 -46.78 -52.04 -24.59
C ARG A 324 -48.26 -52.03 -24.94
N VAL A 325 -48.99 -51.02 -24.49
CA VAL A 325 -50.40 -50.83 -24.89
C VAL A 325 -50.49 -50.63 -26.41
N ALA A 326 -49.57 -49.85 -27.00
CA ALA A 326 -49.51 -49.63 -28.43
C ALA A 326 -49.16 -50.90 -29.23
N SER A 327 -48.39 -51.83 -28.65
CA SER A 327 -48.11 -53.15 -29.26
C SER A 327 -49.20 -54.19 -29.01
N GLY A 328 -50.29 -53.83 -28.32
CA GLY A 328 -51.43 -54.71 -28.03
C GLY A 328 -51.32 -55.50 -26.73
N ASP A 329 -50.26 -55.32 -25.93
CA ASP A 329 -50.13 -55.94 -24.61
C ASP A 329 -50.81 -55.10 -23.53
N LEU A 330 -52.05 -55.47 -23.21
CA LEU A 330 -52.87 -54.85 -22.15
C LEU A 330 -52.72 -55.55 -20.79
N SER A 331 -51.77 -56.48 -20.60
CA SER A 331 -51.72 -57.32 -19.40
C SER A 331 -51.22 -56.61 -18.13
N ARG A 332 -50.52 -55.48 -18.26
CA ARG A 332 -49.88 -54.77 -17.15
C ARG A 332 -50.77 -53.71 -16.51
N ASN A 333 -50.64 -53.57 -15.19
CA ASN A 333 -51.23 -52.49 -14.42
C ASN A 333 -50.12 -51.60 -13.83
N LEU A 334 -50.28 -50.29 -13.96
CA LEU A 334 -49.49 -49.28 -13.27
C LEU A 334 -49.97 -49.16 -11.82
N ASN A 335 -49.04 -49.28 -10.86
CA ASN A 335 -49.32 -48.99 -9.46
C ASN A 335 -49.04 -47.51 -9.17
N VAL A 336 -50.08 -46.71 -8.96
CA VAL A 336 -49.95 -45.26 -8.81
C VAL A 336 -50.05 -44.85 -7.33
N ASP A 337 -48.89 -44.69 -6.67
CA ASP A 337 -48.78 -44.24 -5.27
C ASP A 337 -48.42 -42.74 -5.14
N ARG A 338 -48.49 -41.99 -6.26
CA ARG A 338 -48.14 -40.56 -6.33
C ARG A 338 -49.33 -39.67 -6.65
N LYS A 339 -49.33 -38.46 -6.10
CA LYS A 339 -50.42 -37.47 -6.23
C LYS A 339 -50.09 -36.23 -7.06
N ASP A 340 -48.89 -36.14 -7.62
CA ASP A 340 -48.43 -35.01 -8.44
C ASP A 340 -48.82 -35.18 -9.92
N GLU A 341 -48.32 -34.31 -10.81
CA GLU A 341 -48.69 -34.33 -12.23
C GLU A 341 -48.33 -35.66 -12.91
N LEU A 342 -47.21 -36.30 -12.56
CA LEU A 342 -46.87 -37.63 -13.09
C LEU A 342 -47.78 -38.72 -12.53
N GLY A 343 -48.18 -38.64 -11.25
CA GLY A 343 -49.18 -39.55 -10.70
C GLY A 343 -50.54 -39.44 -11.41
N LYS A 344 -50.98 -38.22 -11.71
CA LYS A 344 -52.21 -37.96 -12.49
C LYS A 344 -52.10 -38.51 -13.92
N LEU A 345 -50.94 -38.37 -14.56
CA LEU A 345 -50.66 -38.94 -15.88
C LEU A 345 -50.74 -40.47 -15.85
N GLN A 346 -50.00 -41.12 -14.93
CA GLN A 346 -50.00 -42.57 -14.77
C GLN A 346 -51.40 -43.13 -14.49
N ALA A 347 -52.16 -42.48 -13.60
CA ALA A 347 -53.54 -42.89 -13.29
C ALA A 347 -54.48 -42.76 -14.49
N THR A 348 -54.26 -41.77 -15.36
CA THR A 348 -55.06 -41.58 -16.57
C THR A 348 -54.73 -42.62 -17.63
N ILE A 349 -53.45 -42.93 -17.84
CA ILE A 349 -53.02 -44.04 -18.71
C ILE A 349 -53.55 -45.38 -18.20
N GLN A 350 -53.49 -45.64 -16.90
CA GLN A 350 -54.03 -46.87 -16.32
C GLN A 350 -55.53 -47.04 -16.58
N ARG A 351 -56.32 -45.96 -16.42
CA ARG A 351 -57.75 -45.99 -16.74
C ARG A 351 -57.98 -46.29 -18.22
N MET A 352 -57.21 -45.70 -19.12
CA MET A 352 -57.28 -45.99 -20.55
C MET A 352 -56.96 -47.46 -20.86
N THR A 353 -55.90 -48.03 -20.27
CA THR A 353 -55.54 -49.44 -20.44
C THR A 353 -56.64 -50.38 -19.95
N VAL A 354 -57.27 -50.07 -18.81
CA VAL A 354 -58.39 -50.87 -18.29
C VAL A 354 -59.59 -50.80 -19.24
N SER A 355 -59.99 -49.62 -19.69
CA SER A 355 -61.10 -49.46 -20.63
C SER A 355 -60.84 -50.16 -21.98
N LEU A 356 -59.61 -50.10 -22.50
CA LEU A 356 -59.24 -50.85 -23.71
C LEU A 356 -59.32 -52.36 -23.48
N ARG A 357 -58.89 -52.85 -22.30
CA ARG A 357 -58.95 -54.27 -21.96
C ARG A 357 -60.38 -54.77 -21.84
N GLU A 358 -61.27 -53.98 -21.23
CA GLU A 358 -62.71 -54.26 -21.14
C GLU A 358 -63.36 -54.26 -22.53
N LEU A 359 -63.02 -53.31 -23.40
CA LEU A 359 -63.55 -53.22 -24.76
C LEU A 359 -63.11 -54.43 -25.60
N VAL A 360 -61.83 -54.81 -25.55
CA VAL A 360 -61.32 -56.02 -26.23
C VAL A 360 -61.92 -57.30 -25.64
N GLY A 361 -62.09 -57.37 -24.31
CA GLY A 361 -62.76 -58.48 -23.63
C GLY A 361 -64.21 -58.62 -24.07
N GLY A 362 -64.97 -57.52 -24.09
CA GLY A 362 -66.35 -57.50 -24.57
C GLY A 362 -66.49 -57.85 -26.06
N ILE A 363 -65.53 -57.46 -26.91
CA ILE A 363 -65.47 -57.93 -28.30
C ILE A 363 -65.26 -59.44 -28.35
N ARG A 364 -64.34 -59.99 -27.55
CA ARG A 364 -64.09 -61.43 -27.48
C ARG A 364 -65.32 -62.22 -27.00
N ASP A 365 -65.99 -61.72 -25.97
CA ASP A 365 -67.21 -62.33 -25.43
C ASP A 365 -68.34 -62.25 -26.47
N GLY A 366 -68.49 -61.12 -27.17
CA GLY A 366 -69.42 -60.97 -28.28
C GLY A 366 -69.14 -61.92 -29.44
N VAL A 367 -67.87 -62.07 -29.84
CA VAL A 367 -67.46 -63.06 -30.86
C VAL A 367 -67.73 -64.49 -30.40
N THR A 368 -67.51 -64.81 -29.12
CA THR A 368 -67.81 -66.13 -28.56
C THR A 368 -69.30 -66.41 -28.57
N GLN A 369 -70.12 -65.42 -28.19
CA GLN A 369 -71.58 -65.54 -28.21
C GLN A 369 -72.13 -65.65 -29.64
N ILE A 370 -71.55 -64.93 -30.61
CA ILE A 370 -71.86 -65.09 -32.04
C ILE A 370 -71.47 -66.48 -32.53
N ALA A 371 -70.29 -66.98 -32.16
CA ALA A 371 -69.83 -68.31 -32.53
C ALA A 371 -70.75 -69.41 -31.96
N SER A 372 -71.12 -69.32 -30.67
CA SER A 372 -72.08 -70.23 -30.05
C SER A 372 -73.47 -70.14 -30.69
N ALA A 373 -73.96 -68.93 -30.98
CA ALA A 373 -75.23 -68.76 -31.70
C ALA A 373 -75.17 -69.29 -33.14
N ALA A 374 -74.01 -69.21 -33.81
CA ALA A 374 -73.79 -69.77 -35.13
C ALA A 374 -73.71 -71.31 -35.09
N GLU A 375 -73.12 -71.91 -34.05
CA GLU A 375 -73.17 -73.36 -33.79
C GLU A 375 -74.60 -73.83 -33.50
N GLU A 376 -75.36 -73.10 -32.69
CA GLU A 376 -76.77 -73.38 -32.40
C GLU A 376 -77.63 -73.28 -33.67
N LEU A 377 -77.42 -72.25 -34.49
CA LEU A 377 -78.05 -72.09 -35.79
C LEU A 377 -77.64 -73.21 -36.75
N SER A 378 -76.37 -73.62 -36.78
CA SER A 378 -75.90 -74.73 -37.60
C SER A 378 -76.58 -76.03 -37.20
N ALA A 379 -76.66 -76.33 -35.90
CA ALA A 379 -77.35 -77.49 -35.36
C ALA A 379 -78.87 -77.47 -35.67
N VAL A 380 -79.52 -76.31 -35.55
CA VAL A 380 -80.93 -76.13 -35.95
C VAL A 380 -81.10 -76.34 -37.45
N THR A 381 -80.18 -75.82 -38.27
CA THR A 381 -80.22 -75.98 -39.73
C THR A 381 -80.02 -77.44 -40.14
N GLU A 382 -79.14 -78.18 -39.45
CA GLU A 382 -78.96 -79.64 -39.58
C GLU A 382 -80.23 -80.40 -39.18
N GLN A 383 -80.90 -79.98 -38.10
CA GLN A 383 -82.15 -80.58 -37.62
C GLN A 383 -83.37 -80.25 -38.52
N THR A 384 -83.34 -79.15 -39.27
CA THR A 384 -84.33 -78.85 -40.32
C THR A 384 -83.99 -79.44 -41.69
N SER A 385 -82.77 -79.98 -41.87
CA SER A 385 -82.32 -80.62 -43.12
C SER A 385 -82.40 -82.15 -43.07
N ALA A 386 -82.84 -82.72 -41.95
CA ALA A 386 -83.22 -84.12 -41.77
C ALA A 386 -84.75 -84.25 -41.73
#